data_AF-A0A831QLI2-F1
#
_entry.id   AF-A0A831QLI2-F1
#
_cell.length_a   1.000
_cell.length_b   1.000
_cell.length_c   1.000
_cell.angle_alpha   90.00
_cell.angle_beta   90.00
_cell.angle_gamma   90.00
#
_symmetry.space_group_name_H-M   'P 1'
#
loop_
_entity.id
_entity.type
_entity.pdbx_description
1 polymer ?
#
loop_
_entity_poly.entity_id
_entity_poly.type
_entity_poly.pdbx_seq_one_letter_code
_entity_poly.pdbx_strand_id
1 'polypeptide(L)'
;MKKTLLILCLIIYLFPNNIKGQNEGAAIAAVAGGLVAIGAGIAAVEQMKEQAELTATEWFLTNHPEYSRFSLKTLAFDGKKLKDMSSTSVITFTIREFDIKDNEPELGKKMVLFGFTSFGWINEYGIDFEKVEWFLIDSDEWMNMMIEYSKVASGEENTELIKKTLESGKVVNRGIKAKKGDDIDFYKIGGDMYLVTEYSPEMKFIYNERSLGIYLNETMNLIQIGRGDLINIHEFFFDE
;
A
#
# COMPACT_ATOMS: atom_id res chain seq x y z
N MET A 1 32.19 -35.98 -58.20
CA MET A 1 32.27 -36.09 -56.72
C MET A 1 32.23 -34.73 -55.99
N LYS A 2 31.83 -33.62 -56.62
CA LYS A 2 31.61 -32.32 -55.94
C LYS A 2 30.13 -31.93 -55.78
N LYS A 3 29.20 -32.69 -56.40
CA LYS A 3 27.74 -32.48 -56.27
C LYS A 3 27.07 -33.37 -55.21
N THR A 4 27.73 -34.46 -54.81
CA THR A 4 27.28 -35.32 -53.68
C THR A 4 27.61 -34.71 -52.32
N LEU A 5 28.62 -33.83 -52.23
CA LEU A 5 28.97 -33.13 -50.99
C LEU A 5 27.94 -32.03 -50.63
N LEU A 6 27.26 -31.47 -51.63
CA LEU A 6 26.29 -30.38 -51.45
C LEU A 6 24.92 -30.86 -50.94
N ILE A 7 24.59 -32.13 -51.20
CA ILE A 7 23.35 -32.76 -50.70
C ILE A 7 23.48 -33.16 -49.23
N LEU A 8 24.69 -33.50 -48.75
CA LEU A 8 24.93 -33.82 -47.34
C LEU A 8 24.83 -32.57 -46.42
N CYS A 9 25.18 -31.39 -46.93
CA CYS A 9 25.01 -30.13 -46.19
C CYS A 9 23.55 -29.65 -46.10
N LEU A 10 22.67 -30.05 -47.02
CA LEU A 10 21.25 -29.68 -47.00
C LEU A 10 20.42 -30.50 -46.00
N ILE A 11 20.88 -31.70 -45.63
CA ILE A 11 20.17 -32.58 -44.68
C ILE A 11 20.30 -32.09 -43.23
N ILE A 12 21.33 -31.29 -42.91
CA ILE A 12 21.54 -30.71 -41.57
C ILE A 12 20.53 -29.56 -41.29
N TYR A 13 19.90 -28.98 -42.32
CA TYR A 13 18.90 -27.92 -42.17
C TYR A 13 17.46 -28.42 -42.00
N LEU A 14 17.21 -29.72 -42.10
CA LEU A 14 15.86 -30.30 -42.05
C LEU A 14 15.53 -31.04 -40.74
N PHE A 15 16.45 -31.05 -39.76
CA PHE A 15 16.13 -31.47 -38.39
C PHE A 15 15.85 -30.24 -37.52
N PRO A 16 14.60 -30.01 -37.05
CA PRO A 16 14.38 -29.08 -35.98
C PRO A 16 14.99 -29.66 -34.69
N ASN A 17 16.09 -29.06 -34.22
CA ASN A 17 16.57 -29.25 -32.85
C ASN A 17 15.64 -28.48 -31.89
N ASN A 18 14.40 -28.95 -31.76
CA ASN A 18 13.57 -28.57 -30.63
C ASN A 18 13.96 -29.47 -29.46
N ILE A 19 14.75 -28.92 -28.54
CA ILE A 19 14.58 -28.98 -27.07
C ILE A 19 15.69 -28.07 -26.51
N LYS A 20 15.41 -26.77 -26.42
CA LYS A 20 15.90 -25.97 -25.28
C LYS A 20 14.77 -26.00 -24.26
N GLY A 21 14.84 -26.99 -23.37
CA GLY A 21 14.15 -26.92 -22.09
C GLY A 21 14.61 -25.66 -21.36
N GLN A 22 13.68 -25.06 -20.63
CA GLN A 22 13.82 -23.86 -19.82
C GLN A 22 15.23 -23.63 -19.26
N ASN A 23 15.76 -22.43 -19.50
CA ASN A 23 16.51 -21.74 -18.47
C ASN A 23 16.18 -20.25 -18.57
N GLU A 24 15.54 -19.76 -17.51
CA GLU A 24 15.32 -18.35 -17.23
C GLU A 24 16.67 -17.62 -17.20
N GLY A 25 16.82 -16.56 -17.97
CA GLY A 25 18.02 -15.72 -17.93
C GLY A 25 18.34 -15.07 -19.26
N ALA A 26 18.36 -13.74 -19.26
CA ALA A 26 18.80 -12.87 -20.35
C ALA A 26 17.81 -12.66 -21.52
N ALA A 27 16.76 -11.90 -21.21
CA ALA A 27 16.18 -10.94 -22.16
C ALA A 27 16.11 -9.56 -21.49
N ILE A 28 17.28 -8.97 -21.21
CA ILE A 28 17.41 -7.55 -20.89
C ILE A 28 18.04 -6.91 -22.12
N ALA A 29 17.22 -6.32 -22.97
CA ALA A 29 17.66 -5.51 -24.09
C ALA A 29 16.65 -4.36 -24.31
N ALA A 30 17.06 -3.15 -23.91
CA ALA A 30 16.49 -1.83 -24.19
C ALA A 30 15.05 -1.60 -23.63
N VAL A 31 14.69 -0.47 -23.02
CA VAL A 31 14.74 0.90 -23.57
C VAL A 31 14.62 1.90 -22.41
N ALA A 32 15.33 3.02 -22.54
CA ALA A 32 15.09 4.24 -21.75
C ALA A 32 13.61 4.66 -21.88
N GLY A 33 12.84 4.61 -20.79
CA GLY A 33 11.51 5.23 -20.71
C GLY A 33 10.28 4.32 -20.86
N GLY A 34 10.39 3.00 -20.72
CA GLY A 34 9.21 2.13 -20.77
C GLY A 34 9.46 0.78 -20.10
N LEU A 35 8.70 0.53 -19.05
CA LEU A 35 8.56 -0.67 -18.23
C LEU A 35 9.16 -1.98 -18.79
N VAL A 36 10.11 -2.50 -18.02
CA VAL A 36 10.72 -3.82 -18.21
C VAL A 36 9.71 -4.90 -17.82
N ALA A 37 9.58 -5.92 -18.68
CA ALA A 37 8.82 -7.15 -18.42
C ALA A 37 9.04 -7.64 -16.98
N ILE A 38 8.01 -7.50 -16.15
CA ILE A 38 8.14 -7.68 -14.71
C ILE A 38 8.28 -9.18 -14.39
N GLY A 39 9.52 -9.66 -14.39
CA GLY A 39 9.88 -10.89 -13.68
C GLY A 39 9.76 -10.67 -12.18
N ALA A 40 9.30 -11.66 -11.43
CA ALA A 40 9.06 -11.59 -9.98
C ALA A 40 10.37 -11.55 -9.14
N GLY A 41 11.27 -10.61 -9.45
CA GLY A 41 12.54 -10.39 -8.76
C GLY A 41 12.52 -9.15 -7.86
N ILE A 42 13.43 -9.11 -6.89
CA ILE A 42 13.58 -8.00 -5.92
C ILE A 42 13.77 -6.65 -6.64
N ALA A 43 14.55 -6.62 -7.73
CA ALA A 43 14.79 -5.41 -8.51
C ALA A 43 13.51 -4.81 -9.12
N ALA A 44 12.55 -5.65 -9.52
CA ALA A 44 11.27 -5.19 -10.05
C ALA A 44 10.39 -4.56 -8.96
N VAL A 45 10.40 -5.12 -7.75
CA VAL A 45 9.67 -4.54 -6.61
C VAL A 45 10.26 -3.19 -6.20
N GLU A 46 11.59 -3.05 -6.18
CA GLU A 46 12.23 -1.78 -5.86
C GLU A 46 11.92 -0.71 -6.90
N GLN A 47 11.99 -1.05 -8.20
CA GLN A 47 11.62 -0.11 -9.27
C GLN A 47 10.16 0.34 -9.16
N MET A 48 9.25 -0.56 -8.82
CA MET A 48 7.84 -0.20 -8.60
C MET A 48 7.64 0.69 -7.38
N LYS A 49 8.40 0.45 -6.32
CA LYS A 49 8.42 1.31 -5.13
C LYS A 49 8.90 2.72 -5.48
N GLU A 50 10.00 2.85 -6.22
CA GLU A 50 10.49 4.15 -6.70
C GLU A 50 9.45 4.87 -7.57
N GLN A 51 8.79 4.15 -8.49
CA GLN A 51 7.74 4.72 -9.35
C GLN A 51 6.51 5.16 -8.54
N ALA A 52 6.11 4.38 -7.54
CA ALA A 52 5.00 4.69 -6.65
C ALA A 52 5.30 5.92 -5.79
N GLU A 53 6.51 6.02 -5.22
CA GLU A 53 6.94 7.19 -4.43
C GLU A 53 7.04 8.45 -5.30
N LEU A 54 7.56 8.34 -6.53
CA LEU A 54 7.60 9.47 -7.47
C LEU A 54 6.18 9.97 -7.78
N THR A 55 5.27 9.06 -8.13
CA THR A 55 3.90 9.46 -8.51
C THR A 55 3.13 10.05 -7.33
N ALA A 56 3.28 9.47 -6.13
CA ALA A 56 2.71 10.03 -4.91
C ALA A 56 3.26 11.44 -4.62
N THR A 57 4.56 11.65 -4.87
CA THR A 57 5.20 12.97 -4.73
C THR A 57 4.64 13.98 -5.73
N GLU A 58 4.49 13.60 -6.99
CA GLU A 58 3.91 14.46 -8.03
C GLU A 58 2.45 14.82 -7.72
N TRP A 59 1.66 13.85 -7.28
CA TRP A 59 0.28 14.09 -6.84
C TRP A 59 0.25 15.06 -5.65
N PHE A 60 1.10 14.83 -4.63
CA PHE A 60 1.16 15.66 -3.44
C PHE A 60 1.56 17.11 -3.78
N LEU A 61 2.59 17.32 -4.60
CA LEU A 61 3.00 18.65 -5.05
C LEU A 61 1.93 19.37 -5.90
N THR A 62 1.16 18.61 -6.67
CA THR A 62 0.10 19.16 -7.53
C THR A 62 -1.11 19.62 -6.72
N ASN A 63 -1.52 18.82 -5.72
CA ASN A 63 -2.74 19.07 -4.95
C ASN A 63 -2.49 19.89 -3.67
N HIS A 64 -1.25 19.87 -3.17
CA HIS A 64 -0.83 20.58 -1.96
C HIS A 64 0.42 21.43 -2.19
N PRO A 65 0.36 22.44 -3.09
CA PRO A 65 1.50 23.28 -3.43
C PRO A 65 2.02 24.14 -2.27
N GLU A 66 1.28 24.22 -1.16
CA GLU A 66 1.69 24.88 0.08
C GLU A 66 2.91 24.21 0.76
N TYR A 67 3.14 22.92 0.53
CA TYR A 67 4.27 22.20 1.11
C TYR A 67 5.53 22.30 0.23
N SER A 68 6.63 22.74 0.82
CA SER A 68 7.91 22.96 0.12
C SER A 68 9.08 22.15 0.67
N ARG A 69 8.92 21.52 1.85
CA ARG A 69 9.95 20.72 2.51
C ARG A 69 9.32 19.53 3.22
N PHE A 70 9.44 18.36 2.63
CA PHE A 70 8.86 17.13 3.17
C PHE A 70 9.67 15.92 2.73
N SER A 71 9.58 14.85 3.51
CA SER A 71 9.97 13.50 3.13
C SER A 71 8.72 12.70 2.82
N LEU A 72 8.79 11.83 1.81
CA LEU A 72 7.73 10.90 1.44
C LEU A 72 8.33 9.49 1.34
N LYS A 73 7.69 8.50 1.98
CA LYS A 73 8.15 7.11 1.97
C LYS A 73 6.98 6.15 1.91
N THR A 74 7.06 5.11 1.08
CA THR A 74 6.03 4.08 1.05
C THR A 74 6.13 3.11 2.23
N LEU A 75 4.98 2.68 2.76
CA LEU A 75 4.87 1.57 3.72
C LEU A 75 4.49 0.24 3.05
N ALA A 76 3.95 0.28 1.82
CA ALA A 76 3.25 -0.87 1.26
C ALA A 76 4.17 -1.97 0.71
N PHE A 77 5.37 -1.62 0.25
CA PHE A 77 6.24 -2.51 -0.55
C PHE A 77 7.32 -3.24 0.26
N ASP A 78 7.47 -2.96 1.55
CA ASP A 78 8.54 -3.56 2.37
C ASP A 78 8.29 -5.06 2.61
N GLY A 79 9.20 -5.91 2.12
CA GLY A 79 9.15 -7.36 2.28
C GLY A 79 8.03 -8.10 1.53
N LYS A 80 7.22 -7.43 0.70
CA LYS A 80 6.09 -8.04 -0.03
C LYS A 80 6.47 -8.51 -1.43
N LYS A 81 5.85 -9.59 -1.90
CA LYS A 81 6.01 -10.06 -3.29
C LYS A 81 5.06 -9.30 -4.20
N LEU A 82 5.46 -9.13 -5.47
CA LEU A 82 4.66 -8.43 -6.47
C LEU A 82 3.21 -8.95 -6.60
N LYS A 83 3.02 -10.27 -6.61
CA LYS A 83 1.69 -10.89 -6.67
C LYS A 83 0.80 -10.54 -5.47
N ASP A 84 1.42 -10.26 -4.32
CA ASP A 84 0.70 -9.86 -3.11
C ASP A 84 0.33 -8.37 -3.23
N MET A 85 1.11 -7.58 -3.96
CA MET A 85 0.82 -6.17 -4.24
C MET A 85 -0.33 -5.98 -5.22
N SER A 86 -0.41 -6.75 -6.30
CA SER A 86 -1.51 -6.60 -7.27
C SER A 86 -2.90 -6.87 -6.68
N SER A 87 -2.98 -7.55 -5.54
CA SER A 87 -4.20 -7.81 -4.78
C SER A 87 -4.44 -6.84 -3.62
N THR A 88 -3.49 -5.96 -3.33
CA THR A 88 -3.63 -4.95 -2.28
C THR A 88 -4.56 -3.84 -2.76
N SER A 89 -5.55 -3.48 -1.93
CA SER A 89 -6.56 -2.44 -2.22
C SER A 89 -6.14 -1.03 -1.74
N VAL A 90 -5.00 -0.91 -1.06
CA VAL A 90 -4.49 0.37 -0.55
C VAL A 90 -2.96 0.41 -0.54
N ILE A 91 -2.39 1.46 -1.14
CA ILE A 91 -0.99 1.84 -1.01
C ILE A 91 -0.90 3.04 -0.07
N THR A 92 0.03 2.98 0.89
CA THR A 92 0.20 4.00 1.93
C THR A 92 1.57 4.64 1.85
N PHE A 93 1.61 5.97 1.94
CA PHE A 93 2.84 6.76 1.98
C PHE A 93 2.85 7.61 3.24
N THR A 94 3.92 7.54 4.02
CA THR A 94 4.15 8.49 5.11
C THR A 94 4.76 9.75 4.54
N ILE A 95 4.24 10.89 4.99
CA ILE A 95 4.74 12.21 4.63
C ILE A 95 5.11 12.91 5.94
N ARG A 96 6.32 13.46 6.00
CA ARG A 96 6.78 14.22 7.16
C ARG A 96 7.44 15.50 6.71
N GLU A 97 6.86 16.62 7.10
CA GLU A 97 7.47 17.94 6.92
C GLU A 97 8.77 18.04 7.71
N PHE A 98 9.65 18.91 7.26
CA PHE A 98 10.84 19.28 8.01
C PHE A 98 11.28 20.71 7.67
N ASP A 99 12.04 21.32 8.57
CA ASP A 99 12.81 22.52 8.31
C ASP A 99 14.30 22.25 8.52
N ILE A 100 15.16 23.18 8.14
CA ILE A 100 16.61 23.10 8.37
C ILE A 100 16.99 24.14 9.41
N LYS A 101 17.39 23.67 10.60
CA LYS A 101 17.94 24.52 11.68
C LYS A 101 19.34 24.03 12.02
N ASP A 102 20.29 24.95 12.09
CA ASP A 102 21.70 24.65 12.41
C ASP A 102 22.33 23.54 11.53
N ASN A 103 21.95 23.50 10.24
CA ASN A 103 22.33 22.47 9.26
C ASN A 103 21.79 21.06 9.54
N GLU A 104 20.81 20.91 10.44
CA GLU A 104 20.15 19.64 10.74
C GLU A 104 18.65 19.72 10.42
N PRO A 105 18.02 18.59 10.02
CA PRO A 105 16.60 18.53 9.78
C PRO A 105 15.83 18.54 11.10
N GLU A 106 14.97 19.53 11.29
CA GLU A 106 14.00 19.56 12.37
C GLU A 106 12.65 19.07 11.83
N LEU A 107 12.16 17.96 12.39
CA LEU A 107 10.98 17.28 11.86
C LEU A 107 9.69 17.95 12.33
N GLY A 108 8.75 18.13 11.41
CA GLY A 108 7.47 18.80 11.62
C GLY A 108 6.27 17.86 11.50
N LYS A 109 5.19 18.39 10.91
CA LYS A 109 3.89 17.73 10.75
C LYS A 109 4.03 16.36 10.07
N LYS A 110 3.30 15.38 10.60
CA LYS A 110 3.17 14.03 10.04
C LYS A 110 1.83 13.90 9.31
N MET A 111 1.83 13.24 8.16
CA MET A 111 0.67 12.94 7.34
C MET A 111 0.81 11.56 6.70
N VAL A 112 -0.29 10.95 6.30
CA VAL A 112 -0.32 9.71 5.53
C VAL A 112 -1.19 9.91 4.30
N LEU A 113 -0.64 9.59 3.14
CA LEU A 113 -1.37 9.57 1.88
C LEU A 113 -1.82 8.13 1.60
N PHE A 114 -3.13 7.93 1.57
CA PHE A 114 -3.75 6.71 1.09
C PHE A 114 -3.96 6.80 -0.42
N GLY A 115 -3.49 5.80 -1.16
CA GLY A 115 -3.90 5.52 -2.53
C GLY A 115 -4.80 4.28 -2.54
N PHE A 116 -6.10 4.47 -2.64
CA PHE A 116 -7.06 3.38 -2.78
C PHE A 116 -7.04 2.87 -4.22
N THR A 117 -6.73 1.58 -4.38
CA THR A 117 -6.48 0.99 -5.69
C THR A 117 -7.70 0.22 -6.18
N SER A 118 -7.97 0.35 -7.47
CA SER A 118 -8.98 -0.45 -8.16
C SER A 118 -8.37 -1.69 -8.83
N PHE A 119 -9.22 -2.65 -9.22
CA PHE A 119 -8.77 -3.89 -9.86
C PHE A 119 -7.88 -3.62 -11.10
N GLY A 120 -6.73 -4.30 -11.15
CA GLY A 120 -5.77 -4.16 -12.24
C GLY A 120 -4.98 -2.85 -12.21
N TRP A 121 -4.80 -2.24 -11.04
CA TRP A 121 -3.86 -1.12 -10.82
C TRP A 121 -2.40 -1.53 -11.04
N ILE A 122 -2.08 -2.83 -10.93
CA ILE A 122 -0.81 -3.39 -11.42
C ILE A 122 -1.12 -4.29 -12.62
N ASN A 123 -0.44 -4.06 -13.74
CA ASN A 123 -0.53 -4.86 -14.95
C ASN A 123 0.86 -5.12 -15.55
N GLU A 124 0.92 -5.71 -16.75
CA GLU A 124 2.18 -6.02 -17.45
C GLU A 124 3.01 -4.78 -17.81
N TYR A 125 2.36 -3.61 -17.84
CA TYR A 125 2.95 -2.28 -17.98
C TYR A 125 3.12 -1.58 -16.61
N GLY A 126 3.15 -2.31 -15.49
CA GLY A 126 3.41 -1.76 -14.15
C GLY A 126 2.21 -1.10 -13.50
N ILE A 127 2.43 0.02 -12.80
CA ILE A 127 1.40 0.68 -12.00
C ILE A 127 0.59 1.64 -12.87
N ASP A 128 -0.73 1.44 -12.89
CA ASP A 128 -1.74 2.30 -13.47
C ASP A 128 -2.31 3.23 -12.38
N PHE A 129 -1.76 4.45 -12.30
CA PHE A 129 -2.15 5.43 -11.28
C PHE A 129 -3.48 6.12 -11.56
N GLU A 130 -4.06 5.99 -12.76
CA GLU A 130 -5.44 6.45 -13.02
C GLU A 130 -6.47 5.62 -12.24
N LYS A 131 -6.06 4.44 -11.76
CA LYS A 131 -6.84 3.55 -10.90
C LYS A 131 -6.55 3.73 -9.41
N VAL A 132 -5.89 4.82 -9.04
CA VAL A 132 -5.57 5.16 -7.65
C VAL A 132 -6.32 6.43 -7.25
N GLU A 133 -7.16 6.29 -6.24
CA GLU A 133 -7.88 7.39 -5.62
C GLU A 133 -7.15 7.83 -4.35
N TRP A 134 -6.88 9.12 -4.21
CA TRP A 134 -5.93 9.63 -3.23
C TRP A 134 -6.62 10.37 -2.08
N PHE A 135 -6.25 10.04 -0.85
CA PHE A 135 -6.73 10.68 0.37
C PHE A 135 -5.57 11.06 1.28
N LEU A 136 -5.38 12.36 1.51
CA LEU A 136 -4.38 12.87 2.44
C LEU A 136 -4.99 12.96 3.85
N ILE A 137 -4.37 12.27 4.80
CA ILE A 137 -4.85 12.14 6.17
C ILE A 137 -3.77 12.69 7.11
N ASP A 138 -4.15 13.58 8.02
CA ASP A 138 -3.28 14.02 9.11
C ASP A 138 -3.63 13.35 10.44
N SER A 139 -2.94 13.73 11.51
CA SER A 139 -3.13 13.10 12.83
C SER A 139 -4.55 13.26 13.38
N ASP A 140 -5.20 14.39 13.09
CA ASP A 140 -6.51 14.70 13.62
C ASP A 140 -7.57 13.85 12.89
N GLU A 141 -7.49 13.82 11.56
CA GLU A 141 -8.36 12.98 10.75
C GLU A 141 -8.14 11.50 11.07
N TRP A 142 -6.89 11.04 11.17
CA TRP A 142 -6.59 9.66 11.56
C TRP A 142 -7.15 9.29 12.94
N MET A 143 -7.07 10.20 13.91
CA MET A 143 -7.66 9.99 15.23
C MET A 143 -9.19 9.84 15.14
N ASN A 144 -9.86 10.69 14.36
CA ASN A 144 -11.31 10.58 14.14
C ASN A 144 -11.66 9.24 13.50
N MET A 145 -10.93 8.83 12.46
CA MET A 145 -11.12 7.53 11.81
C MET A 145 -10.97 6.37 12.81
N MET A 146 -9.92 6.40 13.63
CA MET A 146 -9.66 5.36 14.62
C MET A 146 -10.68 5.33 15.75
N ILE A 147 -11.23 6.47 16.15
CA ILE A 147 -12.33 6.55 17.13
C ILE A 147 -13.57 5.85 16.58
N GLU A 148 -14.03 6.24 15.39
CA GLU A 148 -15.25 5.69 14.79
C GLU A 148 -15.11 4.19 14.48
N TYR A 149 -13.94 3.78 14.00
CA TYR A 149 -13.63 2.36 13.85
C TYR A 149 -13.66 1.60 15.18
N SER A 150 -13.12 2.18 16.25
CA SER A 150 -13.11 1.53 17.57
C SER A 150 -14.51 1.39 18.15
N LYS A 151 -15.39 2.36 17.93
CA LYS A 151 -16.82 2.26 18.31
C LYS A 151 -17.47 1.06 17.63
N VAL A 152 -17.36 0.97 16.29
CA VAL A 152 -17.98 -0.14 15.55
C VAL A 152 -17.36 -1.49 15.91
N ALA A 153 -16.07 -1.52 16.25
CA ALA A 153 -15.35 -2.75 16.56
C ALA A 153 -15.53 -3.25 18.01
N SER A 154 -15.94 -2.40 18.95
CA SER A 154 -16.05 -2.75 20.39
C SER A 154 -17.43 -2.51 21.01
N GLY A 155 -18.26 -1.65 20.40
CA GLY A 155 -19.48 -1.11 20.99
C GLY A 155 -19.26 -0.14 22.14
N GLU A 156 -18.02 0.30 22.39
CA GLU A 156 -17.75 1.42 23.28
C GLU A 156 -18.19 2.72 22.57
N GLU A 157 -19.04 3.51 23.22
CA GLU A 157 -19.57 4.76 22.65
C GLU A 157 -18.90 6.00 23.25
N ASN A 158 -18.14 5.84 24.33
CA ASN A 158 -17.44 6.94 25.00
C ASN A 158 -16.23 7.39 24.19
N THR A 159 -16.44 8.39 23.33
CA THR A 159 -15.39 9.01 22.50
C THR A 159 -14.20 9.51 23.31
N GLU A 160 -14.41 10.11 24.50
CA GLU A 160 -13.31 10.62 25.31
C GLU A 160 -12.42 9.50 25.84
N LEU A 161 -13.03 8.39 26.27
CA LEU A 161 -12.32 7.19 26.69
C LEU A 161 -11.51 6.61 25.53
N ILE A 162 -12.14 6.42 24.37
CA ILE A 162 -11.49 5.85 23.18
C ILE A 162 -10.30 6.73 22.77
N LYS A 163 -10.52 8.04 22.62
CA LYS A 163 -9.47 8.99 22.23
C LYS A 163 -8.28 8.93 23.19
N LYS A 164 -8.53 9.03 24.48
CA LYS A 164 -7.47 8.97 25.51
C LYS A 164 -6.69 7.65 25.48
N THR A 165 -7.39 6.53 25.25
CA THR A 165 -6.77 5.21 25.18
C THR A 165 -5.96 5.03 23.91
N LEU A 166 -6.40 5.60 22.77
CA LEU A 166 -5.62 5.68 21.54
C LEU A 166 -4.36 6.54 21.71
N GLU A 167 -4.48 7.73 22.29
CA GLU A 167 -3.36 8.67 22.48
C GLU A 167 -2.26 8.14 23.40
N SER A 168 -2.63 7.39 24.44
CA SER A 168 -1.70 6.99 25.50
C SER A 168 -1.37 5.50 25.54
N GLY A 169 -2.18 4.69 24.88
CA GLY A 169 -2.12 3.24 24.88
C GLY A 169 -1.38 2.69 23.66
N LYS A 170 -1.70 1.44 23.29
CA LYS A 170 -1.15 0.76 22.12
C LYS A 170 -2.26 0.03 21.37
N VAL A 171 -2.38 0.32 20.08
CA VAL A 171 -3.27 -0.43 19.19
C VAL A 171 -2.71 -1.84 19.00
N VAL A 172 -3.57 -2.85 19.18
CA VAL A 172 -3.22 -4.26 19.05
C VAL A 172 -4.26 -5.01 18.21
N ASN A 173 -3.97 -6.26 17.88
CA ASN A 173 -4.81 -7.09 17.01
C ASN A 173 -6.28 -7.24 17.47
N ARG A 174 -6.56 -7.11 18.76
CA ARG A 174 -7.89 -7.35 19.33
C ARG A 174 -8.44 -6.16 20.11
N GLY A 175 -7.94 -4.95 19.84
CA GLY A 175 -8.40 -3.76 20.56
C GLY A 175 -7.30 -2.75 20.80
N ILE A 176 -7.49 -1.96 21.85
CA ILE A 176 -6.54 -0.93 22.27
C ILE A 176 -6.16 -1.22 23.71
N LYS A 177 -4.87 -1.45 23.94
CA LYS A 177 -4.33 -1.67 25.28
C LYS A 177 -4.07 -0.35 25.96
N ALA A 178 -4.74 -0.10 27.08
CA ALA A 178 -4.57 1.11 27.84
C ALA A 178 -3.25 1.06 28.61
N LYS A 179 -2.50 2.16 28.61
CA LYS A 179 -1.32 2.31 29.49
C LYS A 179 -1.73 2.42 30.96
N LYS A 180 -2.90 3.00 31.22
CA LYS A 180 -3.55 3.10 32.53
C LYS A 180 -5.06 3.07 32.33
N GLY A 181 -5.78 2.30 33.15
CA GLY A 181 -7.23 2.12 33.04
C GLY A 181 -7.58 0.83 32.31
N ASP A 182 -8.81 0.76 31.80
CA ASP A 182 -9.35 -0.43 31.17
C ASP A 182 -9.02 -0.47 29.67
N ASP A 183 -8.73 -1.68 29.20
CA ASP A 183 -8.53 -1.95 27.77
C ASP A 183 -9.85 -1.83 27.01
N ILE A 184 -9.77 -1.47 25.73
CA ILE A 184 -10.92 -1.51 24.81
C ILE A 184 -10.77 -2.74 23.94
N ASP A 185 -11.52 -3.80 24.26
CA ASP A 185 -11.48 -5.06 23.51
C ASP A 185 -12.44 -5.01 22.31
N PHE A 186 -11.94 -5.42 21.15
CA PHE A 186 -12.76 -5.58 19.94
C PHE A 186 -13.51 -6.91 19.96
N TYR A 187 -14.69 -6.90 19.34
CA TYR A 187 -15.55 -8.06 19.22
C TYR A 187 -14.85 -9.26 18.58
N LYS A 188 -15.28 -10.46 18.98
CA LYS A 188 -14.91 -11.71 18.32
C LYS A 188 -16.08 -12.17 17.46
N ILE A 189 -16.06 -11.83 16.18
CA ILE A 189 -17.15 -12.13 15.23
C ILE A 189 -16.73 -13.19 14.22
N GLY A 190 -17.67 -13.81 13.50
CA GLY A 190 -17.31 -14.73 12.42
C GLY A 190 -16.56 -14.01 11.30
N GLY A 191 -15.68 -14.72 10.57
CA GLY A 191 -14.98 -14.14 9.42
C GLY A 191 -15.89 -13.76 8.25
N ASP A 192 -17.12 -14.26 8.26
CA ASP A 192 -18.23 -13.97 7.37
C ASP A 192 -19.20 -12.90 7.93
N MET A 193 -18.90 -12.35 9.09
CA MET A 193 -19.69 -11.30 9.73
C MET A 193 -19.04 -9.92 9.53
N TYR A 194 -19.89 -8.90 9.44
CA TYR A 194 -19.48 -7.53 9.21
C TYR A 194 -20.28 -6.61 10.12
N LEU A 195 -19.59 -5.69 10.80
CA LEU A 195 -20.21 -4.54 11.46
C LEU A 195 -19.91 -3.30 10.62
N VAL A 196 -20.92 -2.46 10.41
CA VAL A 196 -20.83 -1.32 9.49
C VAL A 196 -21.29 -0.06 10.19
N THR A 197 -20.55 1.02 10.00
CA THR A 197 -20.98 2.37 10.39
C THR A 197 -20.71 3.35 9.27
N GLU A 198 -21.56 4.37 9.14
CA GLU A 198 -21.30 5.51 8.27
C GLU A 198 -20.20 6.37 8.91
N TYR A 199 -19.15 6.71 8.15
CA TYR A 199 -18.09 7.59 8.61
C TYR A 199 -18.26 9.00 8.02
N SER A 200 -18.44 9.06 6.69
CA SER A 200 -18.66 10.29 5.94
C SER A 200 -19.63 10.03 4.78
N PRO A 201 -20.11 11.05 4.07
CA PRO A 201 -20.88 10.85 2.84
C PRO A 201 -20.15 9.99 1.80
N GLU A 202 -18.82 10.04 1.79
CA GLU A 202 -17.98 9.29 0.85
C GLU A 202 -17.65 7.87 1.36
N MET A 203 -17.64 7.63 2.68
CA MET A 203 -17.07 6.42 3.26
C MET A 203 -17.91 5.76 4.36
N LYS A 204 -17.90 4.43 4.36
CA LYS A 204 -18.35 3.60 5.50
C LYS A 204 -17.18 2.86 6.09
N PHE A 205 -17.17 2.69 7.40
CA PHE A 205 -16.25 1.78 8.06
C PHE A 205 -16.90 0.43 8.28
N ILE A 206 -16.07 -0.60 8.08
CA ILE A 206 -16.47 -1.99 8.20
C ILE A 206 -15.47 -2.67 9.12
N TYR A 207 -15.97 -3.24 10.20
CA TYR A 207 -15.21 -4.16 11.02
C TYR A 207 -15.50 -5.60 10.60
N ASN A 208 -14.44 -6.28 10.19
CA ASN A 208 -14.34 -7.74 10.09
C ASN A 208 -13.07 -8.11 10.86
N GLU A 209 -13.05 -9.26 11.56
CA GLU A 209 -12.02 -9.60 12.55
C GLU A 209 -10.60 -9.18 12.15
N ARG A 210 -10.20 -9.24 10.88
CA ARG A 210 -8.80 -9.10 10.44
C ARG A 210 -8.38 -7.72 9.92
N SER A 211 -9.27 -6.75 9.75
CA SER A 211 -8.94 -5.50 9.03
C SER A 211 -9.88 -4.35 9.37
N LEU A 212 -9.38 -3.12 9.26
CA LEU A 212 -10.23 -1.95 9.03
C LEU A 212 -10.67 -1.98 7.56
N GLY A 213 -11.97 -2.18 7.33
CA GLY A 213 -12.59 -2.04 6.02
C GLY A 213 -13.07 -0.61 5.81
N ILE A 214 -12.81 -0.06 4.63
CA ILE A 214 -13.34 1.23 4.19
C ILE A 214 -14.11 0.97 2.91
N TYR A 215 -15.42 1.21 2.92
CA TYR A 215 -16.25 1.13 1.72
C TYR A 215 -16.43 2.52 1.13
N LEU A 216 -16.00 2.70 -0.11
CA LEU A 216 -16.17 3.94 -0.86
C LEU A 216 -17.53 3.95 -1.53
N ASN A 217 -18.38 4.91 -1.17
CA ASN A 217 -19.75 4.97 -1.65
C ASN A 217 -19.84 5.25 -3.16
N GLU A 218 -18.94 6.07 -3.70
CA GLU A 218 -18.94 6.43 -5.12
C GLU A 218 -18.49 5.26 -6.01
N THR A 219 -17.34 4.66 -5.69
CA THR A 219 -16.74 3.59 -6.50
C THR A 219 -17.26 2.20 -6.14
N MET A 220 -18.03 2.07 -5.06
CA MET A 220 -18.55 0.81 -4.52
C MET A 220 -17.44 -0.20 -4.15
N ASN A 221 -16.23 0.30 -3.90
CA ASN A 221 -15.06 -0.51 -3.58
C ASN A 221 -14.91 -0.74 -2.08
N LEU A 222 -14.61 -1.99 -1.69
CA LEU A 222 -14.19 -2.32 -0.34
C LEU A 222 -12.67 -2.35 -0.24
N ILE A 223 -12.12 -1.38 0.46
CA ILE A 223 -10.71 -1.27 0.80
C ILE A 223 -10.47 -1.96 2.14
N GLN A 224 -9.37 -2.70 2.28
CA GLN A 224 -9.03 -3.39 3.52
C GLN A 224 -7.62 -3.00 3.96
N ILE A 225 -7.54 -2.29 5.07
CA ILE A 225 -6.27 -1.99 5.75
C ILE A 225 -6.00 -3.12 6.73
N GLY A 226 -4.90 -3.85 6.50
CA GLY A 226 -4.46 -4.91 7.40
C GLY A 226 -4.10 -4.36 8.78
N ARG A 227 -4.27 -5.16 9.83
CA ARG A 227 -3.95 -4.75 11.21
C ARG A 227 -2.52 -4.24 11.39
N GLY A 228 -1.54 -4.88 10.74
CA GLY A 228 -0.14 -4.44 10.80
C GLY A 228 0.03 -3.03 10.24
N ASP A 229 -0.57 -2.76 9.08
CA ASP A 229 -0.53 -1.43 8.46
C ASP A 229 -1.26 -0.40 9.33
N LEU A 230 -2.42 -0.75 9.89
CA LEU A 230 -3.16 0.12 10.82
C LEU A 230 -2.33 0.47 12.07
N ILE A 231 -1.65 -0.51 12.67
CA ILE A 231 -0.74 -0.28 13.80
C ILE A 231 0.42 0.62 13.37
N ASN A 232 1.07 0.31 12.25
CA ASN A 232 2.20 1.11 11.74
C ASN A 232 1.80 2.56 11.47
N ILE A 233 0.61 2.81 10.93
CA ILE A 233 0.09 4.17 10.70
C ILE A 233 -0.15 4.88 12.04
N HIS A 234 -0.76 4.20 13.01
CA HIS A 234 -1.03 4.77 14.32
C HIS A 234 0.26 5.09 15.09
N GLU A 235 1.22 4.16 15.10
CA GLU A 235 2.55 4.39 15.68
C GLU A 235 3.28 5.51 14.92
N PHE A 236 3.18 5.56 13.58
CA PHE A 236 3.77 6.67 12.82
C PHE A 236 3.25 8.03 13.31
N PHE A 237 1.95 8.19 13.56
CA PHE A 237 1.41 9.46 14.06
C PHE A 237 1.82 9.75 15.51
N PHE A 238 1.64 8.79 16.42
CA PHE A 238 1.61 9.06 17.86
C PHE A 238 2.79 8.51 18.66
N ASP A 239 3.57 7.59 18.11
CA ASP A 239 4.82 7.18 18.74
C ASP A 239 5.96 8.15 18.35
N GLU A 240 6.90 8.35 19.29
CA GLU A 240 8.08 9.22 19.13
C GLU A 240 9.20 8.54 18.33
#